data_AF-A0AAI8Z5J7-F1
#
_entry.id   AF-A0AAI8Z5J7-F1
#
_cell.length_a   1.000
_cell.length_b   1.000
_cell.length_c   1.000
_cell.angle_alpha   90.00
_cell.angle_beta   90.00
_cell.angle_gamma   90.00
#
_symmetry.space_group_name_H-M   'P 1'
#
loop_
_entity.id
_entity.type
_entity.pdbx_description
1 polymer ?
#
loop_
_entity_poly.entity_id
_entity_poly.type
_entity_poly.pdbx_seq_one_letter_code
_entity_poly.pdbx_strand_id
1 'polypeptide(L)'
;MDRELPVRAAWARAWLTRTYRPLECETLAVCYSVSLVMLFIGIRQLVSMRGARRAIEQDASNRAVIFAASNKRLARATRTQFYITLVYLFHALAIWMVDAAIGIYAIKDDVVANPQSYDLRIWLELAINAVTMVALFSAVFILFPMMQMLGVGYLIAKFHRTNDTDGTLAAYVPAARIVTTQMSHLWMMLGFFVIAWWPVNESSFTRILVLEASLGSAMAWLHASSAFNFRADHLSAVEVQPLLGVKDGVRLYGKQVYALHLGNRGVDVLPQYESTAQGEHTLDEKTALL
;
A
#
# COMPACT_ATOMS: atom_id res chain seq x y z
N MET A 1 -13.60 16.91 -31.38
CA MET A 1 -12.86 18.03 -32.00
C MET A 1 -11.44 17.92 -31.46
N ASP A 2 -10.49 17.49 -32.29
CA ASP A 2 -9.08 17.30 -31.89
C ASP A 2 -8.34 18.62 -32.12
N ARG A 3 -8.54 19.58 -31.20
CA ARG A 3 -7.85 20.87 -31.25
C ARG A 3 -6.54 20.74 -30.50
N GLU A 4 -5.42 20.89 -31.21
CA GLU A 4 -4.09 20.88 -30.61
C GLU A 4 -3.87 22.13 -29.76
N LEU A 5 -3.56 21.94 -28.47
CA LEU A 5 -3.23 23.03 -27.56
C LEU A 5 -1.76 23.42 -27.73
N PRO A 6 -1.43 24.70 -27.98
CA PRO A 6 -0.06 25.11 -28.25
C PRO A 6 0.78 25.14 -26.96
N VAL A 7 1.56 24.09 -26.70
CA VAL A 7 2.61 24.10 -25.66
C VAL A 7 3.84 24.82 -26.23
N ARG A 8 3.91 26.14 -26.01
CA ARG A 8 4.91 27.02 -26.67
C ARG A 8 6.34 26.75 -26.22
N ALA A 9 6.56 26.50 -24.93
CA ALA A 9 7.90 26.31 -24.37
C ALA A 9 8.49 24.94 -24.73
N ALA A 10 9.71 24.92 -25.27
CA ALA A 10 10.40 23.69 -25.67
C ALA A 10 10.66 22.74 -24.49
N TRP A 11 11.00 23.28 -23.31
CA TRP A 11 11.19 22.48 -22.10
C TRP A 11 9.90 21.81 -21.63
N ALA A 12 8.75 22.48 -21.76
CA ALA A 12 7.46 21.94 -21.35
C ALA A 12 7.01 20.81 -22.29
N ARG A 13 7.28 20.94 -23.60
CA ARG A 13 7.10 19.84 -24.55
C ARG A 13 7.99 18.64 -24.20
N ALA A 14 9.29 18.88 -24.00
CA ALA A 14 10.22 17.83 -23.60
C ALA A 14 9.84 17.17 -22.26
N TRP A 15 9.28 17.94 -21.33
CA TRP A 15 8.75 17.44 -20.06
C TRP A 15 7.57 16.49 -20.28
N LEU A 16 6.57 16.89 -21.07
CA LEU A 16 5.38 16.06 -21.33
C LEU A 16 5.70 14.79 -22.15
N THR A 17 6.69 14.86 -23.06
CA THR A 17 7.17 13.70 -23.82
C THR A 17 8.19 12.85 -23.08
N ARG A 18 8.53 13.20 -21.83
CA ARG A 18 9.53 12.51 -20.99
C ARG A 18 10.94 12.43 -21.62
N THR A 19 11.31 13.42 -22.43
CA THR A 19 12.64 13.56 -23.03
C THR A 19 13.48 14.68 -22.38
N TYR A 20 12.95 15.34 -21.36
CA TYR A 20 13.66 16.38 -20.61
C TYR A 20 14.75 15.78 -19.72
N ARG A 21 16.01 15.91 -20.13
CA ARG A 21 17.18 15.29 -19.45
C ARG A 21 17.28 15.56 -17.94
N PRO A 22 16.99 16.78 -17.42
CA PRO A 22 16.99 16.98 -15.97
C PRO A 22 15.95 16.13 -15.24
N LEU A 23 14.76 15.92 -15.81
CA LEU A 23 13.74 15.04 -15.22
C LEU A 23 14.22 13.58 -15.21
N GLU A 24 14.84 13.13 -16.28
CA GLU A 24 15.44 11.79 -16.36
C GLU A 24 16.51 11.59 -15.28
N CYS A 25 17.46 12.53 -15.13
CA CYS A 25 18.50 12.45 -14.13
C CYS A 25 17.94 12.42 -12.69
N GLU A 26 17.00 13.31 -12.36
CA GLU A 26 16.37 13.35 -11.03
C GLU A 26 15.58 12.08 -10.74
N THR A 27 14.79 11.60 -11.70
CA THR A 27 13.99 10.38 -11.50
C THR A 27 14.86 9.14 -11.34
N LEU A 28 15.94 9.00 -12.12
CA LEU A 28 16.93 7.93 -11.94
C LEU A 28 17.64 8.00 -10.59
N ALA A 29 18.01 9.21 -10.15
CA ALA A 29 18.62 9.40 -8.84
C ALA A 29 17.68 8.91 -7.72
N VAL A 30 16.38 9.22 -7.81
CA VAL A 30 15.36 8.72 -6.87
C VAL A 30 15.28 7.20 -6.93
N CYS A 31 15.16 6.60 -8.13
CA CYS A 31 15.11 5.14 -8.31
C CYS A 31 16.30 4.46 -7.64
N TYR A 32 17.52 4.83 -8.03
CA TYR A 32 18.72 4.19 -7.52
C TYR A 32 18.89 4.39 -6.02
N SER A 33 18.64 5.60 -5.49
CA SER A 33 18.75 5.86 -4.06
C SER A 33 17.77 5.02 -3.25
N VAL A 34 16.49 5.00 -3.66
CA VAL A 34 15.46 4.24 -2.96
C VAL A 34 15.72 2.74 -3.07
N SER A 35 16.05 2.23 -4.26
CA SER A 35 16.36 0.81 -4.46
C SER A 35 17.56 0.36 -3.65
N LEU A 36 18.62 1.16 -3.56
CA LEU A 36 19.82 0.82 -2.80
C LEU A 36 19.54 0.77 -1.29
N VAL A 37 18.80 1.75 -0.76
CA VAL A 37 18.38 1.74 0.65
C VAL A 37 17.47 0.54 0.94
N MET A 38 16.53 0.24 0.05
CA MET A 38 15.66 -0.93 0.16
C MET A 38 16.42 -2.25 0.16
N LEU A 39 17.39 -2.38 -0.74
CA LEU A 39 18.25 -3.56 -0.83
C LEU A 39 19.05 -3.75 0.46
N PHE A 40 19.65 -2.69 1.00
CA PHE A 40 20.41 -2.76 2.24
C PHE A 40 19.52 -3.17 3.44
N ILE A 41 18.33 -2.58 3.55
CA ILE A 41 17.36 -2.96 4.59
C ILE A 41 16.93 -4.42 4.41
N GLY A 42 16.62 -4.84 3.19
CA GLY A 42 16.20 -6.20 2.86
C GLY A 42 17.27 -7.24 3.20
N ILE A 43 18.52 -7.02 2.80
CA ILE A 43 19.65 -7.90 3.13
C ILE A 43 19.85 -7.97 4.64
N ARG A 44 19.84 -6.82 5.33
CA ARG A 44 19.98 -6.78 6.79
C ARG A 44 18.87 -7.54 7.50
N GLN A 45 17.63 -7.42 7.04
CA GLN A 45 16.50 -8.19 7.57
C GLN A 45 16.69 -9.69 7.35
N LEU A 46 17.04 -10.12 6.13
CA LEU A 46 17.26 -11.53 5.79
C LEU A 46 18.37 -12.16 6.65
N VAL A 47 19.49 -11.46 6.84
CA VAL A 47 20.58 -11.91 7.71
C VAL A 47 20.11 -12.03 9.16
N SER A 48 19.38 -11.03 9.67
CA SER A 48 18.83 -11.06 11.04
C SER A 48 17.83 -12.22 11.24
N MET A 49 16.96 -12.49 10.26
CA MET A 49 15.99 -13.58 10.33
C MET A 49 16.68 -14.95 10.28
N ARG A 50 17.70 -15.11 9.42
CA ARG A 50 18.53 -16.33 9.37
C ARG A 50 19.25 -16.58 10.70
N GLY A 51 19.81 -15.53 11.30
CA GLY A 51 20.44 -15.62 12.62
C GLY A 51 19.46 -16.02 13.72
N ALA A 52 18.28 -15.39 13.75
CA ALA A 52 17.23 -15.72 14.72
C ALA A 52 16.72 -17.16 14.56
N ARG A 53 16.54 -17.64 13.31
CA ARG A 53 16.14 -19.02 13.03
C ARG A 53 17.17 -20.02 13.59
N ARG A 54 18.45 -19.82 13.30
CA ARG A 54 19.53 -20.67 13.84
C ARG A 54 19.52 -20.68 15.38
N ALA A 55 19.30 -19.54 16.02
CA ALA A 55 19.23 -19.46 17.47
C ALA A 55 18.02 -20.21 18.07
N ILE A 56 16.85 -20.14 17.42
CA ILE A 56 15.63 -20.89 17.81
C ILE A 56 15.84 -22.41 17.65
N GLU A 57 16.56 -22.82 16.60
CA GLU A 57 16.90 -24.22 16.35
C GLU A 57 17.91 -24.77 17.38
N GLN A 58 18.79 -23.91 17.92
CA GLN A 58 19.86 -24.29 18.85
C GLN A 58 19.44 -24.31 20.33
N ASP A 59 18.50 -23.47 20.76
CA ASP A 59 18.08 -23.38 22.18
C ASP A 59 16.55 -23.35 22.30
N ALA A 60 15.98 -24.43 22.83
CA ALA A 60 14.54 -24.60 22.99
C ALA A 60 13.95 -23.74 24.14
N SER A 61 14.77 -23.37 25.13
CA SER A 61 14.30 -22.67 26.34
C SER A 61 14.02 -21.18 26.10
N ASN A 62 14.69 -20.57 25.13
CA ASN A 62 14.63 -19.12 24.86
C ASN A 62 13.83 -18.74 23.61
N ARG A 63 13.10 -19.69 22.98
CA ARG A 63 12.44 -19.47 21.68
C ARG A 63 11.49 -18.26 21.67
N ALA A 64 10.70 -18.08 22.73
CA ALA A 64 9.74 -16.98 22.83
C ALA A 64 10.44 -15.61 22.86
N VAL A 65 11.51 -15.47 23.65
CA VAL A 65 12.29 -14.23 23.77
C VAL A 65 13.01 -13.90 22.47
N ILE A 66 13.62 -14.90 21.83
CA ILE A 66 14.31 -14.74 20.54
C ILE A 66 13.31 -14.34 19.44
N PHE A 67 12.13 -14.96 19.42
CA PHE A 67 11.06 -14.64 18.48
C PHE A 67 10.53 -13.22 18.68
N ALA A 68 10.25 -12.81 19.92
CA ALA A 68 9.79 -11.46 20.25
C ALA A 68 10.82 -10.38 19.84
N ALA A 69 12.10 -10.61 20.13
CA ALA A 69 13.19 -9.72 19.72
C ALA A 69 13.31 -9.62 18.19
N SER A 70 13.19 -10.75 17.48
CA SER A 70 13.20 -10.81 16.02
C SER A 70 12.01 -10.06 15.41
N ASN A 71 10.80 -10.25 15.95
CA ASN A 71 9.59 -9.56 15.49
C ASN A 71 9.67 -8.04 15.69
N LYS A 72 10.26 -7.57 16.80
CA LYS A 72 10.51 -6.13 17.05
C LYS A 72 11.48 -5.54 16.02
N ARG A 73 12.55 -6.26 15.67
CA ARG A 73 13.49 -5.84 14.63
C ARG A 73 12.83 -5.79 13.25
N LEU A 74 12.02 -6.80 12.93
CA LEU A 74 11.25 -6.85 11.69
C LEU A 74 10.29 -5.66 11.60
N ALA A 75 9.50 -5.40 12.65
CA ALA A 75 8.56 -4.28 12.71
C ALA A 75 9.26 -2.93 12.50
N ARG A 76 10.44 -2.72 13.12
CA ARG A 76 11.22 -1.49 12.91
C ARG A 76 11.62 -1.32 11.44
N ALA A 77 12.07 -2.40 10.82
CA ALA A 77 12.60 -2.36 9.48
C ALA A 77 11.47 -2.22 8.42
N THR A 78 10.31 -2.85 8.62
CA THR A 78 9.13 -2.65 7.77
C THR A 78 8.52 -1.26 7.93
N ARG A 79 8.58 -0.65 9.13
CA ARG A 79 8.24 0.78 9.31
C ARG A 79 9.18 1.69 8.53
N THR A 80 10.49 1.43 8.53
CA THR A 80 11.43 2.18 7.70
C THR A 80 11.11 2.01 6.22
N GLN A 81 10.78 0.81 5.76
CA GLN A 81 10.35 0.57 4.38
C GLN A 81 9.07 1.35 4.04
N PHE A 82 8.09 1.39 4.95
CA PHE A 82 6.87 2.18 4.80
C PHE A 82 7.18 3.66 4.51
N TYR A 83 8.05 4.29 5.31
CA TYR A 83 8.42 5.70 5.10
C TYR A 83 9.15 5.93 3.77
N ILE A 84 10.05 5.03 3.40
CA ILE A 84 10.77 5.13 2.13
C ILE A 84 9.80 4.98 0.94
N THR A 85 8.79 4.12 1.05
CA THR A 85 7.74 3.99 0.01
C THR A 85 7.03 5.32 -0.24
N LEU A 86 6.84 6.16 0.78
CA LEU A 86 6.23 7.49 0.61
C LEU A 86 7.09 8.44 -0.23
N VAL A 87 8.40 8.21 -0.33
CA VAL A 87 9.29 9.04 -1.17
C VAL A 87 8.88 8.96 -2.63
N TYR A 88 8.51 7.78 -3.13
CA TYR A 88 7.98 7.60 -4.48
C TYR A 88 6.68 8.39 -4.67
N LEU A 89 5.79 8.37 -3.68
CA LEU A 89 4.52 9.11 -3.74
C LEU A 89 4.76 10.62 -3.88
N PHE A 90 5.61 11.19 -3.04
CA PHE A 90 5.86 12.64 -3.07
C PHE A 90 6.51 13.09 -4.39
N HIS A 91 7.45 12.31 -4.95
CA HIS A 91 8.04 12.62 -6.24
C HIS A 91 7.05 12.45 -7.40
N ALA A 92 6.22 11.39 -7.35
CA ALA A 92 5.15 11.19 -8.33
C ALA A 92 4.16 12.37 -8.33
N LEU A 93 3.74 12.82 -7.14
CA LEU A 93 2.87 13.99 -7.00
C LEU A 93 3.54 15.27 -7.52
N ALA A 94 4.82 15.49 -7.22
CA ALA A 94 5.55 16.65 -7.72
C ALA A 94 5.58 16.70 -9.25
N ILE A 95 5.88 15.56 -9.91
CA ILE A 95 5.90 15.48 -11.38
C ILE A 95 4.48 15.71 -11.95
N TRP A 96 3.48 15.08 -11.36
CA TRP A 96 2.09 15.20 -11.78
C TRP A 96 1.57 16.64 -11.64
N MET A 97 1.93 17.36 -10.59
CA MET A 97 1.59 18.77 -10.41
C MET A 97 2.18 19.66 -11.51
N VAL A 98 3.42 19.37 -11.95
CA VAL A 98 4.02 20.08 -13.08
C VAL A 98 3.30 19.76 -14.40
N ASP A 99 2.95 18.48 -14.63
CA ASP A 99 2.14 18.09 -15.80
C ASP A 99 0.81 18.88 -15.84
N ALA A 100 0.11 18.91 -14.71
CA ALA A 100 -1.16 19.62 -14.57
C ALA A 100 -1.01 21.13 -14.78
N ALA A 101 0.04 21.73 -14.21
CA ALA A 101 0.33 23.15 -14.40
C ALA A 101 0.55 23.49 -15.88
N ILE A 102 1.37 22.71 -16.60
CA ILE A 102 1.60 22.90 -18.04
C ILE A 102 0.26 22.83 -18.81
N GLY A 103 -0.58 21.85 -18.50
CA GLY A 103 -1.91 21.71 -19.12
C GLY A 103 -2.83 22.91 -18.87
N ILE A 104 -2.92 23.38 -17.62
CA ILE A 104 -3.74 24.54 -17.24
C ILE A 104 -3.27 25.80 -17.96
N TYR A 105 -1.95 26.04 -18.02
CA TYR A 105 -1.42 27.20 -18.73
C TYR A 105 -1.66 27.12 -20.25
N ALA A 106 -1.55 25.95 -20.85
CA ALA A 106 -1.84 25.77 -22.28
C ALA A 106 -3.32 26.07 -22.60
N ILE A 107 -4.26 25.61 -21.76
CA ILE A 107 -5.69 25.93 -21.89
C ILE A 107 -5.92 27.43 -21.72
N LYS A 108 -5.33 28.04 -20.69
CA LYS A 108 -5.46 29.48 -20.44
C LYS A 108 -5.00 30.30 -21.64
N ASP A 109 -3.84 29.98 -22.20
CA ASP A 109 -3.29 30.69 -23.35
C ASP A 109 -4.18 30.54 -24.60
N ASP A 110 -4.79 29.37 -24.81
CA ASP A 110 -5.70 29.15 -25.94
C ASP A 110 -7.04 29.88 -25.79
N VAL A 111 -7.60 29.93 -24.56
CA VAL A 111 -8.82 30.69 -24.25
C VAL A 111 -8.60 32.19 -24.49
N VAL A 112 -7.46 32.73 -24.06
CA VAL A 112 -7.11 34.15 -24.27
C VAL A 112 -6.92 34.46 -25.76
N ALA A 113 -6.29 33.55 -26.52
CA ALA A 113 -6.05 33.77 -27.94
C ALA A 113 -7.32 33.60 -28.80
N ASN A 114 -8.26 32.75 -28.40
CA ASN A 114 -9.41 32.35 -29.21
C ASN A 114 -10.72 32.36 -28.40
N PRO A 115 -11.15 33.50 -27.82
CA PRO A 115 -12.27 33.54 -26.88
C PRO A 115 -13.61 33.14 -27.51
N GLN A 116 -13.80 33.43 -28.80
CA GLN A 116 -15.04 33.11 -29.52
C GLN A 116 -15.23 31.61 -29.76
N SER A 117 -14.17 30.81 -29.64
CA SER A 117 -14.22 29.37 -29.80
C SER A 117 -14.63 28.62 -28.52
N TYR A 118 -14.85 29.32 -27.41
CA TYR A 118 -15.22 28.74 -26.12
C TYR A 118 -16.62 29.20 -25.73
N ASP A 119 -17.63 28.72 -26.48
CA ASP A 119 -19.03 28.99 -26.18
C ASP A 119 -19.54 28.18 -24.97
N LEU A 120 -20.73 28.52 -24.48
CA LEU A 120 -21.34 27.82 -23.34
C LEU A 120 -21.49 26.31 -23.60
N ARG A 121 -21.74 25.92 -24.85
CA ARG A 121 -21.93 24.52 -25.23
C ARG A 121 -20.63 23.73 -25.05
N ILE A 122 -19.50 24.26 -25.48
CA ILE A 122 -18.18 23.62 -25.32
C ILE A 122 -17.83 23.48 -23.84
N TRP A 123 -18.11 24.49 -23.01
CA TRP A 123 -17.91 24.38 -21.56
C TRP A 123 -18.78 23.31 -20.92
N LEU A 124 -20.04 23.18 -21.34
CA LEU A 124 -20.93 22.11 -20.87
C LEU A 124 -20.45 20.72 -21.31
N GLU A 125 -20.04 20.56 -22.57
CA GLU A 125 -19.49 19.29 -23.07
C GLU A 125 -18.19 18.90 -22.33
N LEU A 126 -17.30 19.87 -22.08
CA LEU A 126 -16.09 19.65 -21.27
C LEU A 126 -16.42 19.27 -19.83
N ALA A 127 -17.39 19.91 -19.20
CA ALA A 127 -17.81 19.59 -17.84
C ALA A 127 -18.38 18.17 -17.74
N ILE A 128 -19.24 17.77 -18.69
CA ILE A 128 -19.78 16.40 -18.75
C ILE A 128 -18.65 15.39 -18.91
N ASN A 129 -17.74 15.61 -19.88
CA ASN A 129 -16.60 14.72 -20.11
C ASN A 129 -15.69 14.62 -18.88
N ALA A 130 -15.43 15.73 -18.19
CA ALA A 130 -14.64 15.74 -16.97
C ALA A 130 -15.30 14.92 -15.85
N VAL A 131 -16.61 15.12 -15.62
CA VAL A 131 -17.36 14.35 -14.61
C VAL A 131 -17.38 12.86 -14.95
N THR A 132 -17.62 12.50 -16.22
CA THR A 132 -17.61 11.10 -16.65
C THR A 132 -16.23 10.46 -16.47
N MET A 133 -15.16 11.16 -16.83
CA MET A 133 -13.79 10.67 -16.63
C MET A 133 -13.47 10.49 -15.16
N VAL A 134 -13.81 11.47 -14.30
CA VAL A 134 -13.63 11.36 -12.85
C VAL A 134 -14.39 10.17 -12.28
N ALA A 135 -15.63 9.92 -12.73
CA ALA A 135 -16.41 8.78 -12.27
C ALA A 135 -15.78 7.43 -12.67
N LEU A 136 -15.35 7.29 -13.93
CA LEU A 136 -14.67 6.09 -14.43
C LEU A 136 -13.35 5.84 -13.69
N PHE A 137 -12.54 6.87 -13.52
CA PHE A 137 -11.25 6.77 -12.83
C PHE A 137 -11.42 6.47 -11.35
N SER A 138 -12.39 7.10 -10.68
CA SER A 138 -12.74 6.78 -9.28
C SER A 138 -13.20 5.33 -9.13
N ALA A 139 -13.98 4.81 -10.08
CA ALA A 139 -14.41 3.42 -10.06
C ALA A 139 -13.22 2.47 -10.18
N VAL A 140 -12.27 2.75 -11.07
CA VAL A 140 -11.04 1.95 -11.23
C VAL A 140 -10.15 2.03 -9.98
N PHE A 141 -9.97 3.23 -9.45
CA PHE A 141 -9.20 3.50 -8.23
C PHE A 141 -9.72 2.72 -7.02
N ILE A 142 -11.03 2.43 -6.96
CA ILE A 142 -11.65 1.69 -5.85
C ILE A 142 -11.77 0.19 -6.15
N LEU A 143 -12.35 -0.18 -7.29
CA LEU A 143 -12.69 -1.56 -7.60
C LEU A 143 -11.43 -2.42 -7.78
N PHE A 144 -10.41 -1.88 -8.44
CA PHE A 144 -9.20 -2.63 -8.72
C PHE A 144 -8.45 -3.07 -7.44
N PRO A 145 -8.10 -2.17 -6.50
CA PRO A 145 -7.48 -2.59 -5.24
C PRO A 145 -8.40 -3.46 -4.38
N MET A 146 -9.71 -3.22 -4.38
CA MET A 146 -10.66 -4.07 -3.65
C MET A 146 -10.60 -5.51 -4.14
N MET A 147 -10.62 -5.71 -5.47
CA MET A 147 -10.51 -7.05 -6.06
C MET A 147 -9.18 -7.73 -5.74
N GLN A 148 -8.08 -6.98 -5.71
CA GLN A 148 -6.77 -7.50 -5.30
C GLN A 148 -6.78 -7.97 -3.84
N MET A 149 -7.29 -7.13 -2.94
CA MET A 149 -7.35 -7.45 -1.51
C MET A 149 -8.27 -8.65 -1.22
N LEU A 150 -9.43 -8.70 -1.89
CA LEU A 150 -10.34 -9.85 -1.81
C LEU A 150 -9.71 -11.12 -2.38
N GLY A 151 -9.03 -11.04 -3.52
CA GLY A 151 -8.35 -12.17 -4.16
C GLY A 151 -7.22 -12.72 -3.29
N VAL A 152 -6.36 -11.85 -2.76
CA VAL A 152 -5.28 -12.24 -1.85
C VAL A 152 -5.86 -12.82 -0.55
N GLY A 153 -6.89 -12.19 0.02
CA GLY A 153 -7.59 -12.71 1.20
C GLY A 153 -8.19 -14.10 0.97
N TYR A 154 -8.82 -14.32 -0.20
CA TYR A 154 -9.36 -15.61 -0.58
C TYR A 154 -8.27 -16.67 -0.75
N LEU A 155 -7.16 -16.34 -1.41
CA LEU A 155 -6.04 -17.27 -1.59
C LEU A 155 -5.44 -17.66 -0.23
N ILE A 156 -5.23 -16.70 0.66
CA ILE A 156 -4.78 -16.95 2.03
C ILE A 156 -5.76 -17.91 2.70
N ALA A 157 -7.07 -17.59 2.73
CA ALA A 157 -8.08 -18.47 3.36
C ALA A 157 -8.12 -19.89 2.78
N LYS A 158 -7.98 -20.04 1.46
CA LYS A 158 -7.98 -21.34 0.76
C LYS A 158 -6.74 -22.17 1.11
N PHE A 159 -5.55 -21.57 1.09
CA PHE A 159 -4.32 -22.26 1.47
C PHE A 159 -4.35 -22.71 2.95
N HIS A 160 -5.02 -21.95 3.82
CA HIS A 160 -5.08 -22.25 5.25
C HIS A 160 -6.04 -23.38 5.59
N ARG A 161 -7.20 -23.47 4.93
CA ARG A 161 -8.12 -24.62 5.06
C ARG A 161 -7.48 -25.97 4.77
N THR A 162 -6.35 -25.97 4.06
CA THR A 162 -5.65 -27.18 3.64
C THR A 162 -4.50 -27.57 4.58
N ASN A 163 -4.01 -26.64 5.43
CA ASN A 163 -2.74 -26.80 6.13
C ASN A 163 -2.77 -26.66 7.66
N ASP A 164 -3.83 -26.17 8.31
CA ASP A 164 -3.86 -26.13 9.78
C ASP A 164 -5.25 -25.97 10.43
N THR A 165 -5.43 -26.62 11.59
CA THR A 165 -6.68 -26.68 12.37
C THR A 165 -6.78 -25.71 13.56
N ASP A 166 -5.73 -24.97 13.96
CA ASP A 166 -5.77 -24.12 15.18
C ASP A 166 -5.05 -22.75 15.09
N GLY A 167 -4.83 -22.20 13.89
CA GLY A 167 -4.02 -20.98 13.72
C GLY A 167 -4.72 -19.66 14.09
N THR A 168 -4.44 -19.11 15.28
CA THR A 168 -4.83 -17.74 15.66
C THR A 168 -4.24 -16.68 14.71
N LEU A 169 -5.01 -15.62 14.40
CA LEU A 169 -4.63 -14.54 13.46
C LEU A 169 -3.28 -13.88 13.82
N ALA A 170 -2.93 -13.87 15.11
CA ALA A 170 -1.70 -13.30 15.65
C ALA A 170 -0.42 -13.93 15.06
N ALA A 171 -0.43 -15.23 14.76
CA ALA A 171 0.71 -15.93 14.16
C ALA A 171 1.06 -15.40 12.76
N TYR A 172 0.09 -14.81 12.07
CA TYR A 172 0.22 -14.35 10.68
C TYR A 172 0.58 -12.87 10.54
N VAL A 173 0.49 -12.10 11.63
CA VAL A 173 0.80 -10.67 11.64
C VAL A 173 2.19 -10.36 11.06
N PRO A 174 3.28 -11.10 11.37
CA PRO A 174 4.59 -10.82 10.79
C PRO A 174 4.65 -11.03 9.27
N ALA A 175 4.00 -12.08 8.75
CA ALA A 175 3.96 -12.39 7.33
C ALA A 175 3.08 -11.38 6.57
N ALA A 176 1.88 -11.09 7.10
CA ALA A 176 0.98 -10.09 6.55
C ALA A 176 1.63 -8.70 6.51
N ARG A 177 2.39 -8.33 7.55
CA ARG A 177 3.16 -7.08 7.60
C ARG A 177 4.17 -6.97 6.46
N ILE A 178 4.93 -8.04 6.18
CA ILE A 178 5.90 -8.06 5.08
C ILE A 178 5.15 -7.93 3.75
N VAL A 179 4.16 -8.79 3.49
CA VAL A 179 3.43 -8.82 2.21
C VAL A 179 2.79 -7.47 1.91
N THR A 180 2.05 -6.89 2.86
CA THR A 180 1.38 -5.60 2.68
C THR A 180 2.36 -4.45 2.45
N THR A 181 3.50 -4.45 3.14
CA THR A 181 4.55 -3.42 2.98
C THR A 181 5.28 -3.54 1.64
N GLN A 182 5.55 -4.76 1.18
CA GLN A 182 6.21 -4.98 -0.11
C GLN A 182 5.26 -4.72 -1.28
N MET A 183 3.98 -5.10 -1.16
CA MET A 183 2.97 -4.78 -2.17
C MET A 183 2.75 -3.26 -2.28
N SER A 184 2.67 -2.54 -1.16
CA SER A 184 2.55 -1.08 -1.20
C SER A 184 3.76 -0.44 -1.88
N HIS A 185 4.96 -0.95 -1.59
CA HIS A 185 6.20 -0.49 -2.24
C HIS A 185 6.18 -0.70 -3.75
N LEU A 186 5.86 -1.92 -4.20
CA LEU A 186 5.82 -2.27 -5.62
C LEU A 186 4.82 -1.42 -6.40
N TRP A 187 3.60 -1.26 -5.88
CA TRP A 187 2.58 -0.44 -6.53
C TRP A 187 2.93 1.05 -6.54
N MET A 188 3.54 1.56 -5.47
CA MET A 188 3.99 2.95 -5.43
C MET A 188 5.15 3.21 -6.42
N MET A 189 6.08 2.26 -6.51
CA MET A 189 7.18 2.30 -7.48
C MET A 189 6.64 2.25 -8.93
N LEU A 190 5.66 1.38 -9.21
CA LEU A 190 5.01 1.32 -10.51
C LEU A 190 4.31 2.63 -10.87
N GLY A 191 3.53 3.20 -9.94
CA GLY A 191 2.88 4.49 -10.13
C GLY A 191 3.89 5.61 -10.41
N PHE A 192 5.00 5.62 -9.69
CA PHE A 192 6.11 6.54 -9.95
C PHE A 192 6.71 6.37 -11.35
N PHE A 193 7.01 5.15 -11.80
CA PHE A 193 7.56 4.92 -13.14
C PHE A 193 6.61 5.34 -14.26
N VAL A 194 5.32 5.07 -14.11
CA VAL A 194 4.33 5.48 -15.11
C VAL A 194 4.22 7.01 -15.16
N ILE A 195 4.23 7.71 -14.02
CA ILE A 195 4.25 9.18 -14.02
C ILE A 195 5.56 9.70 -14.62
N ALA A 196 6.70 9.16 -14.20
CA ALA A 196 8.02 9.68 -14.52
C ALA A 196 8.43 9.43 -15.98
N TRP A 197 8.08 8.28 -16.56
CA TRP A 197 8.66 7.83 -17.83
C TRP A 197 7.64 7.56 -18.93
N TRP A 198 6.34 7.40 -18.63
CA TRP A 198 5.32 7.29 -19.69
C TRP A 198 4.97 8.70 -20.21
N PRO A 199 5.12 8.97 -21.53
CA PRO A 199 4.68 10.23 -22.14
C PRO A 199 3.23 10.60 -21.82
N VAL A 200 2.98 11.86 -21.48
CA VAL A 200 1.65 12.32 -21.07
C VAL A 200 0.66 12.33 -22.24
N ASN A 201 1.17 12.64 -23.44
CA ASN A 201 0.36 12.87 -24.64
C ASN A 201 0.09 11.58 -25.43
N GLU A 202 0.78 10.48 -25.13
CA GLU A 202 0.58 9.19 -25.81
C GLU A 202 -0.37 8.33 -24.97
N SER A 203 -1.50 7.94 -25.57
CA SER A 203 -2.49 7.08 -24.92
C SER A 203 -2.91 7.57 -23.52
N SER A 204 -3.18 8.87 -23.38
CA SER A 204 -3.42 9.54 -22.10
C SER A 204 -4.50 8.86 -21.26
N PHE A 205 -5.56 8.33 -21.89
CA PHE A 205 -6.61 7.58 -21.20
C PHE A 205 -6.08 6.28 -20.56
N THR A 206 -5.34 5.48 -21.31
CA THR A 206 -4.70 4.24 -20.81
C THR A 206 -3.70 4.56 -19.71
N ARG A 207 -2.87 5.59 -19.90
CA ARG A 207 -1.91 6.04 -18.89
C ARG A 207 -2.62 6.41 -17.58
N ILE A 208 -3.70 7.20 -17.65
CA ILE A 208 -4.47 7.58 -16.45
C ILE A 208 -5.11 6.35 -15.80
N LEU A 209 -5.73 5.45 -16.57
CA LEU A 209 -6.29 4.20 -16.02
C LEU A 209 -5.24 3.38 -15.25
N VAL A 210 -4.05 3.21 -15.82
CA VAL A 210 -2.95 2.49 -15.17
C VAL A 210 -2.48 3.23 -13.93
N LEU A 211 -2.40 4.56 -13.95
CA LEU A 211 -2.03 5.37 -12.80
C LEU A 211 -3.04 5.27 -11.67
N GLU A 212 -4.33 5.37 -11.96
CA GLU A 212 -5.41 5.26 -10.98
C GLU A 212 -5.44 3.87 -10.35
N ALA A 213 -5.30 2.82 -11.17
CA ALA A 213 -5.18 1.45 -10.68
C ALA A 213 -3.94 1.28 -9.77
N SER A 214 -2.79 1.81 -10.20
CA SER A 214 -1.53 1.66 -9.46
C SER A 214 -1.52 2.45 -8.15
N LEU A 215 -1.97 3.70 -8.17
CA LEU A 215 -2.06 4.55 -6.99
C LEU A 215 -3.15 4.07 -6.03
N GLY A 216 -4.30 3.63 -6.53
CA GLY A 216 -5.37 3.02 -5.72
C GLY A 216 -4.88 1.76 -5.00
N SER A 217 -4.20 0.88 -5.74
CA SER A 217 -3.49 -0.28 -5.15
C SER A 217 -2.45 0.14 -4.12
N ALA A 218 -1.56 1.07 -4.46
CA ALA A 218 -0.53 1.53 -3.54
C ALA A 218 -1.14 2.03 -2.23
N MET A 219 -2.19 2.86 -2.29
CA MET A 219 -2.88 3.42 -1.13
C MET A 219 -3.61 2.36 -0.30
N ALA A 220 -4.30 1.40 -0.93
CA ALA A 220 -4.96 0.30 -0.23
C ALA A 220 -3.96 -0.58 0.53
N TRP A 221 -2.86 -0.96 -0.13
CA TRP A 221 -1.80 -1.75 0.48
C TRP A 221 -1.03 -0.96 1.55
N LEU A 222 -0.85 0.34 1.36
CA LEU A 222 -0.24 1.24 2.34
C LEU A 222 -1.11 1.34 3.60
N HIS A 223 -2.43 1.45 3.44
CA HIS A 223 -3.38 1.45 4.56
C HIS A 223 -3.32 0.13 5.34
N ALA A 224 -3.35 -1.01 4.63
CA ALA A 224 -3.18 -2.33 5.25
C ALA A 224 -1.83 -2.47 5.97
N SER A 225 -0.74 -2.04 5.31
CA SER A 225 0.61 -2.01 5.88
C SER A 225 0.68 -1.15 7.14
N SER A 226 0.03 0.01 7.16
CA SER A 226 -0.06 0.88 8.32
C SER A 226 -0.72 0.16 9.51
N ALA A 227 -1.83 -0.55 9.26
CA ALA A 227 -2.51 -1.33 10.29
C ALA A 227 -1.58 -2.40 10.90
N PHE A 228 -0.87 -3.19 10.08
CA PHE A 228 0.03 -4.25 10.59
C PHE A 228 1.37 -3.74 11.16
N ASN A 229 1.84 -2.55 10.75
CA ASN A 229 3.09 -1.97 11.24
C ASN A 229 2.91 -1.17 12.53
N PHE A 230 1.81 -0.43 12.66
CA PHE A 230 1.62 0.55 13.73
C PHE A 230 0.45 0.25 14.67
N ARG A 231 -0.53 -0.56 14.24
CA ARG A 231 -1.73 -0.89 15.02
C ARG A 231 -1.90 -2.39 15.25
N ALA A 232 -0.80 -3.15 15.17
CA ALA A 232 -0.81 -4.62 15.27
C ALA A 232 -1.37 -5.09 16.63
N ASP A 233 -1.11 -4.34 17.70
CA ASP A 233 -1.56 -4.66 19.06
C ASP A 233 -3.09 -4.53 19.20
N HIS A 234 -3.72 -3.66 18.41
CA HIS A 234 -5.18 -3.56 18.32
C HIS A 234 -5.80 -4.68 17.47
N LEU A 235 -5.07 -5.17 16.46
CA LEU A 235 -5.50 -6.29 15.63
C LEU A 235 -5.51 -7.61 16.40
N SER A 236 -4.61 -7.80 17.37
CA SER A 236 -4.64 -8.97 18.27
C SER A 236 -5.76 -8.92 19.31
N ALA A 237 -6.22 -7.73 19.69
CA ALA A 237 -7.34 -7.56 20.63
C ALA A 237 -8.72 -7.78 19.96
N VAL A 238 -8.77 -7.66 18.64
CA VAL A 238 -9.95 -8.02 17.85
C VAL A 238 -9.79 -9.48 17.46
N GLU A 239 -10.26 -10.41 18.29
CA GLU A 239 -10.41 -11.82 17.92
C GLU A 239 -11.33 -11.92 16.70
N VAL A 240 -10.74 -11.92 15.52
CA VAL A 240 -11.46 -12.19 14.28
C VAL A 240 -11.59 -13.70 14.18
N GLN A 241 -12.75 -14.22 14.58
CA GLN A 241 -13.12 -15.61 14.28
C GLN A 241 -12.92 -15.88 12.79
N PRO A 242 -12.31 -17.02 12.41
CA PRO A 242 -12.07 -17.37 11.01
C PRO A 242 -13.40 -17.43 10.25
N LEU A 243 -13.57 -16.53 9.29
CA LEU A 243 -14.85 -16.32 8.61
C LEU A 243 -15.16 -17.41 7.58
N LEU A 244 -16.44 -17.78 7.54
CA LEU A 244 -17.02 -18.76 6.61
C LEU A 244 -17.59 -18.13 5.32
N GLY A 245 -17.44 -16.82 5.05
CA GLY A 245 -17.98 -16.23 3.80
C GLY A 245 -17.60 -14.77 3.46
N VAL A 246 -17.79 -14.43 2.17
CA VAL A 246 -17.48 -13.11 1.55
C VAL A 246 -18.29 -11.95 2.16
N LYS A 247 -19.54 -12.22 2.56
CA LYS A 247 -20.43 -11.25 3.22
C LYS A 247 -19.87 -10.77 4.55
N ASP A 248 -19.20 -11.66 5.28
CA ASP A 248 -18.61 -11.33 6.57
C ASP A 248 -17.26 -10.62 6.44
N GLY A 249 -16.52 -10.86 5.35
CA GLY A 249 -15.28 -10.14 5.04
C GLY A 249 -15.51 -8.64 4.80
N VAL A 250 -16.59 -8.28 4.10
CA VAL A 250 -17.01 -6.88 3.92
C VAL A 250 -17.47 -6.26 5.25
N ARG A 251 -18.20 -7.02 6.06
CA ARG A 251 -18.65 -6.58 7.39
C ARG A 251 -17.48 -6.38 8.35
N LEU A 252 -16.41 -7.17 8.23
CA LEU A 252 -15.19 -7.03 9.02
C LEU A 252 -14.26 -5.94 8.53
N TYR A 253 -14.16 -5.69 7.22
CA TYR A 253 -13.49 -4.48 6.71
C TYR A 253 -14.22 -3.23 7.22
N GLY A 254 -15.55 -3.22 7.17
CA GLY A 254 -16.38 -2.18 7.78
C GLY A 254 -16.15 -2.03 9.28
N LYS A 255 -16.13 -3.14 10.05
CA LYS A 255 -15.86 -3.11 11.50
C LYS A 255 -14.42 -2.74 11.85
N GLN A 256 -13.42 -3.15 11.08
CA GLN A 256 -12.03 -2.72 11.26
C GLN A 256 -11.90 -1.24 10.97
N VAL A 257 -12.49 -0.73 9.88
CA VAL A 257 -12.53 0.72 9.61
C VAL A 257 -13.27 1.47 10.72
N TYR A 258 -14.37 0.94 11.24
CA TYR A 258 -15.15 1.55 12.34
C TYR A 258 -14.41 1.52 13.69
N ALA A 259 -13.75 0.42 14.03
CA ALA A 259 -12.92 0.27 15.24
C ALA A 259 -11.62 1.09 15.14
N LEU A 260 -11.09 1.32 13.93
CA LEU A 260 -9.94 2.19 13.69
C LEU A 260 -10.27 3.69 13.90
N HIS A 261 -11.55 4.07 13.90
CA HIS A 261 -12.03 5.47 14.03
C HIS A 261 -12.65 5.79 15.41
N LEU A 262 -13.21 4.82 16.13
CA LEU A 262 -13.69 5.00 17.50
C LEU A 262 -12.57 4.71 18.50
N GLY A 263 -11.67 5.68 18.63
CA GLY A 263 -10.73 5.71 19.75
C GLY A 263 -11.44 5.74 21.10
N ASN A 264 -10.71 5.27 22.11
CA ASN A 264 -10.99 5.36 23.54
C ASN A 264 -12.17 4.55 24.08
N ARG A 265 -11.84 3.45 24.76
CA ARG A 265 -11.84 3.39 26.23
C ARG A 265 -10.92 2.26 26.68
N GLY A 266 -10.05 2.58 27.63
CA GLY A 266 -8.82 1.84 27.91
C GLY A 266 -9.01 0.36 28.17
N VAL A 267 -8.18 -0.45 27.53
CA VAL A 267 -7.86 -1.81 27.95
C VAL A 267 -6.41 -2.05 27.54
N ASP A 268 -5.50 -1.73 28.46
CA ASP A 268 -4.13 -2.27 28.47
C ASP A 268 -4.23 -3.78 28.68
N VAL A 269 -4.16 -4.58 27.62
CA VAL A 269 -3.88 -6.01 27.77
C VAL A 269 -2.93 -6.44 26.66
N LEU A 270 -1.67 -6.62 27.03
CA LEU A 270 -0.73 -7.45 26.30
C LEU A 270 -1.35 -8.85 26.12
N PRO A 271 -1.25 -9.50 24.94
CA PRO A 271 -1.64 -10.89 24.84
C PRO A 271 -0.68 -11.72 25.71
N GLN A 272 -1.17 -12.21 26.84
CA GLN A 272 -0.45 -13.14 27.71
C GLN A 272 -0.38 -14.50 27.01
N TYR A 273 0.71 -14.74 26.29
CA TYR A 273 1.16 -16.10 25.94
C TYR A 273 1.50 -16.93 27.19
N GLU A 274 1.62 -16.31 28.37
CA GLU A 274 1.92 -16.98 29.64
C GLU A 274 0.71 -17.68 30.27
N SER A 275 -0.53 -17.26 29.97
CA SER A 275 -1.72 -17.81 30.64
C SER A 275 -2.19 -19.16 30.07
N THR A 276 -1.83 -19.48 28.83
CA THR A 276 -2.15 -20.78 28.21
C THR A 276 -1.15 -21.87 28.60
N ALA A 277 0.13 -21.53 28.77
CA ALA A 277 1.15 -22.51 29.19
C ALA A 277 1.08 -22.89 30.67
N GLN A 278 0.57 -22.01 31.56
CA GLN A 278 0.41 -22.32 32.98
C GLN A 278 -0.90 -23.04 33.34
N GLY A 279 -1.91 -23.01 32.44
CA GLY A 279 -3.18 -23.71 32.63
C GLY A 279 -3.09 -25.22 32.39
N GLU A 280 -2.25 -25.67 31.44
CA GLU A 280 -2.06 -27.10 31.17
C GLU A 280 -1.22 -27.80 32.24
N HIS A 281 -0.21 -27.11 32.80
CA HIS A 281 0.64 -27.71 33.84
C HIS A 281 -0.03 -27.83 35.21
N THR A 282 -1.08 -27.05 35.50
CA THR A 282 -1.81 -27.11 36.78
C THR A 282 -2.97 -28.12 36.79
N LEU A 283 -3.39 -28.61 35.63
CA LEU A 283 -4.40 -29.68 35.53
C LEU A 283 -3.78 -31.07 35.67
N ASP A 284 -2.53 -31.28 35.26
CA ASP A 284 -1.86 -32.58 35.42
C ASP A 284 -1.47 -32.88 36.87
N GLU A 285 -1.11 -31.88 37.69
CA GLU A 285 -0.76 -32.12 39.11
C GLU A 285 -1.96 -32.43 40.02
N LYS A 286 -3.17 -32.02 39.64
CA LYS A 286 -4.39 -32.34 40.42
C LYS A 286 -5.08 -33.63 40.00
N THR A 287 -4.76 -34.19 38.84
CA THR A 287 -5.35 -35.45 38.35
C THR A 287 -4.48 -36.68 38.69
N ALA A 288 -3.30 -36.47 39.26
CA ALA A 288 -2.42 -37.53 39.77
C ALA A 288 -2.63 -37.86 41.28
N LEU A 289 -3.57 -37.20 41.95
CA LEU A 289 -3.86 -37.36 43.40
C LEU A 289 -5.33 -37.69 43.71
N LEU A 290 -6.00 -38.45 42.84
CA LEU A 290 -7.24 -39.17 43.12
C LEU A 290 -7.17 -40.58 42.51
#